data_AF-J7RAE5-F1
#
_entry.id   AF-J7RAE5-F1
#
_cell.length_a   1.000
_cell.length_b   1.000
_cell.length_c   1.000
_cell.angle_alpha   90.00
_cell.angle_beta   90.00
_cell.angle_gamma   90.00
#
_symmetry.space_group_name_H-M   'P 1'
#
loop_
_entity.id
_entity.type
_entity.pdbx_description
1 polymer ?
#
loop_
_entity_poly.entity_id
_entity_poly.type
_entity_poly.pdbx_seq_one_letter_code
_entity_poly.pdbx_strand_id
1 'polypeptide(L)'
;MDAAQETRLLVQEDGDQQDASLYTGDGSVDIKGRPATRRDTGNWRACVFILGNECCERLAYYGIAKNLVTYLKIRLHQGNLEAARNVTTWQGTCYLSPLIGAILADSYWGKYWTIAVFSSIYFIGL
;
A
#
# COMPACT_ATOMS: atom_id res chain seq x y z
N MET A 1 3.82 30.11 46.69
CA MET A 1 3.41 29.18 45.62
C MET A 1 2.42 28.23 46.27
N ASP A 2 1.14 28.35 45.93
CA ASP A 2 0.05 27.64 46.61
C ASP A 2 -0.06 26.19 46.12
N ALA A 3 -0.27 25.24 47.04
CA ALA A 3 -0.43 23.82 46.76
C ALA A 3 -1.54 23.52 45.72
N ALA A 4 -2.54 24.40 45.62
CA ALA A 4 -3.60 24.30 44.60
C ALA A 4 -3.08 24.50 43.17
N GLN A 5 -2.01 25.28 43.00
CA GLN A 5 -1.40 25.55 41.70
C GLN A 5 -0.47 24.42 41.25
N GLU A 6 0.26 23.80 42.18
CA GLU A 6 1.00 22.55 41.92
C GLU A 6 0.05 21.41 41.55
N THR A 7 -1.07 21.26 42.27
CA THR A 7 -2.06 20.21 41.93
C THR A 7 -2.67 20.42 40.54
N ARG A 8 -2.93 21.67 40.14
CA ARG A 8 -3.40 21.98 38.77
C ARG A 8 -2.35 21.73 37.70
N LEU A 9 -1.09 22.05 37.97
CA LEU A 9 0.02 21.77 37.04
C LEU A 9 0.22 20.27 36.87
N LEU A 10 0.17 19.49 37.95
CA LEU A 10 0.29 18.03 37.89
C LEU A 10 -0.88 17.39 37.12
N VAL A 11 -2.11 17.86 37.30
CA VAL A 11 -3.28 17.35 36.54
C VAL A 11 -3.20 17.75 35.06
N GLN A 12 -2.68 18.95 34.76
CA GLN A 12 -2.47 19.41 33.39
C GLN A 12 -1.36 18.61 32.71
N GLU A 13 -0.21 18.40 33.38
CA GLU A 13 0.88 17.55 32.87
C GLU A 13 0.43 16.09 32.68
N ASP A 14 -0.34 15.51 33.60
CA ASP A 14 -0.87 14.15 33.44
C ASP A 14 -1.81 14.05 32.22
N GLY A 15 -2.64 15.07 31.98
CA GLY A 15 -3.55 15.16 30.83
C GLY A 15 -2.82 15.29 29.50
N ASP A 16 -1.92 16.27 29.38
CA ASP A 16 -1.12 16.52 28.18
C ASP A 16 -0.20 15.32 27.84
N GLN A 17 0.33 14.63 28.87
CA GLN A 17 1.19 13.46 28.70
C GLN A 17 0.41 12.19 28.35
N GLN A 18 -0.84 12.07 28.83
CA GLN A 18 -1.75 10.98 28.46
C GLN A 18 -2.24 11.12 27.01
N ASP A 19 -2.53 12.35 26.55
CA ASP A 19 -2.85 12.65 25.16
C ASP A 19 -1.67 12.39 24.23
N ALA A 20 -0.44 12.80 24.61
CA ALA A 20 0.77 12.51 23.84
C ALA A 20 1.05 11.00 23.69
N SER A 21 0.64 10.17 24.66
CA SER A 21 0.80 8.70 24.61
C SER A 21 -0.22 8.00 23.69
N LEU A 22 -1.35 8.65 23.42
CA LEU A 22 -2.47 8.15 22.64
C LEU A 22 -2.26 8.30 21.13
N TYR A 23 -1.49 9.31 20.72
CA TYR A 23 -1.17 9.56 19.31
C TYR A 23 0.21 9.03 18.95
N THR A 24 0.38 8.69 17.67
CA THR A 24 1.65 8.24 17.12
C THR A 24 2.53 9.50 16.95
N GLY A 25 3.59 9.62 17.77
CA GLY A 25 4.50 10.78 17.78
C GLY A 25 5.42 10.88 16.55
N ASP A 26 5.13 10.12 15.49
CA ASP A 26 5.84 10.11 14.22
C ASP A 26 5.25 11.09 13.19
N GLY A 27 4.17 11.81 13.56
CA GLY A 27 3.47 12.72 12.67
C GLY A 27 2.53 12.02 11.67
N SER A 28 2.26 10.73 11.85
CA SER A 28 1.27 10.02 11.03
C SER A 28 -0.13 10.61 11.23
N VAL A 29 -0.84 10.83 10.13
CA VAL A 29 -2.20 11.36 10.11
C VAL A 29 -3.17 10.36 9.48
N ASP A 30 -4.38 10.29 10.03
CA ASP A 30 -5.48 9.53 9.46
C ASP A 30 -5.96 10.17 8.14
N ILE A 31 -6.81 9.48 7.38
CA ILE A 31 -7.36 9.93 6.08
C ILE A 31 -8.13 11.26 6.17
N LYS A 32 -8.51 11.66 7.39
CA LYS A 32 -9.18 12.93 7.74
C LYS A 32 -8.22 14.03 8.23
N GLY A 33 -6.90 13.82 8.16
CA GLY A 33 -5.89 14.78 8.60
C GLY A 33 -5.75 14.93 10.12
N ARG A 34 -6.29 13.98 10.90
CA ARG A 34 -6.15 13.97 12.37
C ARG A 34 -4.92 13.18 12.78
N PRO A 35 -4.22 13.53 13.88
CA PRO A 35 -3.10 12.74 14.37
C PRO A 35 -3.53 11.29 14.62
N ALA A 36 -2.74 10.34 14.11
CA ALA A 36 -3.07 8.92 14.11
C ALA A 36 -3.04 8.37 15.55
N THR A 37 -4.18 7.93 16.06
CA THR A 37 -4.27 7.31 17.39
C THR A 37 -3.58 5.94 17.36
N ARG A 38 -2.59 5.73 18.24
CA ARG A 38 -1.77 4.51 18.34
C ARG A 38 -2.60 3.25 18.65
N ARG A 39 -3.78 3.41 19.26
CA ARG A 39 -4.71 2.31 19.58
C ARG A 39 -5.51 1.80 18.38
N ASP A 40 -5.73 2.65 17.38
CA ASP A 40 -6.64 2.36 16.26
C ASP A 40 -5.90 2.21 14.93
N THR A 41 -4.74 2.86 14.80
CA THR A 41 -3.90 2.83 13.60
C THR A 41 -2.97 1.62 13.62
N GLY A 42 -3.01 0.77 12.59
CA GLY A 42 -2.07 -0.35 12.44
C GLY A 42 -2.48 -1.68 13.11
N ASN A 43 -3.78 -1.92 13.29
CA ASN A 43 -4.26 -3.14 13.94
C ASN A 43 -4.08 -4.39 13.05
N TRP A 44 -4.04 -5.59 13.62
CA TRP A 44 -3.83 -6.88 12.91
C TRP A 44 -4.72 -7.08 11.67
N ARG A 45 -5.91 -6.46 11.66
CA ARG A 45 -6.82 -6.48 10.51
C ARG A 45 -6.21 -5.82 9.27
N ALA A 46 -5.50 -4.70 9.43
CA ALA A 46 -4.84 -4.02 8.32
C ALA A 46 -3.77 -4.90 7.68
N CYS A 47 -2.98 -5.62 8.48
CA CYS A 47 -1.99 -6.56 7.99
C CYS A 47 -2.62 -7.67 7.14
N VAL A 48 -3.76 -8.23 7.57
CA VAL A 48 -4.48 -9.26 6.80
C VAL A 48 -4.97 -8.72 5.46
N PHE A 49 -5.47 -7.48 5.40
CA PHE A 49 -5.89 -6.87 4.14
C PHE A 49 -4.71 -6.64 3.18
N ILE A 50 -3.57 -6.15 3.69
CA ILE A 50 -2.36 -5.95 2.89
C ILE A 50 -1.83 -7.29 2.35
N LEU A 51 -1.75 -8.31 3.21
CA LEU A 51 -1.33 -9.66 2.82
C LEU A 51 -2.31 -10.29 1.82
N GLY A 52 -3.61 -10.07 2.00
CA GLY A 52 -4.64 -10.53 1.07
C GLY A 52 -4.45 -9.92 -0.32
N ASN A 53 -4.23 -8.61 -0.39
CA ASN A 53 -3.97 -7.91 -1.66
C ASN A 53 -2.71 -8.44 -2.36
N GLU A 54 -1.60 -8.56 -1.63
CA GLU A 54 -0.33 -9.12 -2.16
C GLU A 54 -0.52 -10.57 -2.66
N CYS A 55 -1.28 -11.38 -1.92
CA CYS A 55 -1.56 -12.76 -2.31
C CYS A 55 -2.39 -12.83 -3.60
N CYS A 56 -3.45 -12.01 -3.71
CA CYS A 56 -4.28 -11.92 -4.90
C CYS A 56 -3.47 -11.46 -6.13
N GLU A 57 -2.62 -10.44 -5.96
CA GLU A 57 -1.77 -9.92 -7.03
C GLU A 57 -0.80 -11.00 -7.55
N ARG A 58 -0.14 -11.73 -6.64
CA ARG A 58 0.74 -12.85 -7.01
C ARG A 58 -0.01 -13.97 -7.72
N LEU A 59 -1.18 -14.36 -7.22
CA LEU A 59 -1.99 -15.42 -7.84
C LEU A 59 -2.38 -15.07 -9.27
N ALA A 60 -2.86 -13.85 -9.49
CA ALA A 60 -3.23 -13.38 -10.81
C ALA A 60 -2.01 -13.21 -11.74
N TYR A 61 -0.88 -12.71 -11.24
CA TYR A 61 0.38 -12.65 -11.99
C TYR A 61 0.80 -14.04 -12.49
N TYR A 62 0.86 -15.05 -11.61
CA TYR A 62 1.24 -16.40 -12.00
C TYR A 62 0.20 -17.07 -12.92
N GLY A 63 -1.09 -16.77 -12.73
CA GLY A 63 -2.16 -17.23 -13.59
C GLY A 63 -2.01 -16.73 -15.03
N ILE A 64 -1.79 -15.42 -15.19
CA ILE A 64 -1.55 -14.79 -16.49
C ILE A 64 -0.23 -15.29 -17.08
N ALA A 65 0.87 -15.27 -16.32
CA ALA A 65 2.19 -15.69 -16.81
C ALA A 65 2.19 -17.09 -17.42
N LYS A 66 1.53 -18.06 -16.75
CA LYS A 66 1.44 -19.44 -17.27
C LYS A 66 0.52 -19.56 -18.49
N ASN A 67 -0.58 -18.81 -18.54
CA ASN A 67 -1.52 -18.88 -19.66
C ASN A 67 -1.00 -18.14 -20.90
N LEU A 68 -0.31 -17.02 -20.69
CA LEU A 68 0.18 -16.13 -21.75
C LEU A 68 1.09 -16.85 -22.75
N VAL A 69 2.05 -17.64 -22.27
CA VAL A 69 2.96 -18.42 -23.15
C VAL A 69 2.18 -19.36 -24.06
N THR A 70 1.19 -20.06 -23.50
CA THR A 70 0.33 -20.98 -24.24
C THR A 70 -0.57 -20.23 -25.23
N TYR A 71 -1.11 -19.09 -24.84
CA TYR A 71 -1.96 -18.25 -25.69
C TYR A 71 -1.19 -17.72 -26.91
N LEU A 72 0.02 -17.17 -26.72
CA LEU A 72 0.82 -16.66 -27.84
C LEU A 72 1.25 -17.77 -28.81
N LYS A 73 1.57 -18.96 -28.31
CA LYS A 73 1.94 -20.10 -29.17
C LYS A 73 0.74 -20.69 -29.92
N ILE A 74 -0.37 -20.93 -29.22
CA ILE A 74 -1.50 -21.73 -29.78
C ILE A 74 -2.52 -20.85 -30.50
N ARG A 75 -2.84 -19.67 -29.99
CA ARG A 75 -3.90 -18.81 -30.54
C ARG A 75 -3.37 -17.78 -31.51
N LEU A 76 -2.22 -17.18 -31.18
CA LEU A 76 -1.63 -16.10 -31.99
C LEU A 76 -0.66 -16.62 -33.06
N HIS A 77 -0.40 -17.94 -33.10
CA HIS A 77 0.52 -18.61 -34.04
C HIS A 77 1.88 -17.91 -34.18
N GLN A 78 2.36 -17.29 -33.10
CA GLN A 78 3.64 -16.60 -33.16
C GLN A 78 4.79 -17.59 -33.16
N GLY A 79 5.82 -17.29 -33.95
CA GLY A 79 7.08 -18.04 -33.92
C GLY A 79 7.67 -18.05 -32.51
N ASN A 80 8.34 -19.14 -32.14
CA ASN A 80 8.87 -19.35 -30.78
C ASN A 80 9.76 -18.18 -30.30
N LEU A 81 10.46 -17.52 -31.23
CA LEU A 81 11.27 -16.32 -30.96
C LEU A 81 10.43 -15.07 -30.63
N GLU A 82 9.36 -14.81 -31.39
CA GLU A 82 8.46 -13.66 -31.20
C GLU A 82 7.64 -13.80 -29.92
N ALA A 83 7.12 -15.01 -29.64
CA ALA A 83 6.39 -15.31 -28.41
C ALA A 83 7.27 -15.10 -27.16
N ALA A 84 8.52 -15.57 -27.19
CA ALA A 84 9.46 -15.36 -26.09
C ALA A 84 9.80 -13.87 -25.90
N ARG A 85 9.95 -13.11 -26.99
CA ARG A 85 10.19 -11.66 -26.92
C ARG A 85 9.02 -10.95 -26.25
N ASN A 86 7.78 -11.21 -26.67
CA ASN A 86 6.60 -10.58 -26.08
C ASN A 86 6.40 -10.94 -24.60
N VAL A 87 6.62 -12.20 -24.22
CA VAL A 87 6.53 -12.61 -22.81
C VAL A 87 7.60 -11.91 -21.96
N THR A 88 8.82 -11.79 -22.47
CA THR A 88 9.91 -11.08 -21.78
C THR A 88 9.62 -9.59 -21.67
N THR A 89 9.10 -8.95 -22.72
CA THR A 89 8.69 -7.54 -22.68
C THR A 89 7.55 -7.30 -21.70
N TRP A 90 6.54 -8.19 -21.67
CA TRP A 90 5.46 -8.13 -20.69
C TRP A 90 6.00 -8.22 -19.26
N GLN A 91 6.86 -9.22 -18.99
CA GLN A 91 7.46 -9.41 -17.67
C GLN A 91 8.35 -8.22 -17.26
N GLY A 92 9.13 -7.65 -18.20
CA GLY A 92 9.90 -6.43 -17.97
C GLY A 92 9.02 -5.23 -17.63
N THR A 93 7.86 -5.09 -18.28
CA THR A 93 6.90 -4.03 -18.00
C THR A 93 6.29 -4.19 -16.60
N CYS A 94 5.97 -5.43 -16.19
CA CYS A 94 5.49 -5.72 -14.84
C CYS A 94 6.51 -5.33 -13.76
N TYR A 95 7.81 -5.48 -14.00
CA TYR A 95 8.85 -5.04 -13.05
C TYR A 95 9.08 -3.53 -13.07
N LEU A 96 8.85 -2.84 -14.19
CA LEU A 96 8.98 -1.39 -14.29
C LEU A 96 7.78 -0.65 -13.68
N SER A 97 6.57 -1.21 -13.78
CA SER A 97 5.34 -0.64 -13.24
C SER A 97 5.42 -0.22 -11.76
N PRO A 98 5.88 -1.05 -10.81
CA PRO A 98 6.00 -0.66 -9.40
C PRO A 98 7.05 0.43 -9.17
N LEU A 99 8.09 0.52 -10.00
CA LEU A 99 9.06 1.62 -9.92
C LEU A 99 8.39 2.97 -10.23
N ILE A 100 7.58 3.01 -11.29
CA ILE A 100 6.80 4.20 -11.67
C ILE A 100 5.74 4.50 -10.59
N GLY A 101 5.06 3.47 -10.08
CA GLY A 101 4.07 3.61 -9.01
C GLY A 101 4.66 4.17 -7.72
N ALA A 102 5.88 3.76 -7.35
CA ALA A 102 6.57 4.30 -6.18
C ALA A 102 6.87 5.80 -6.33
N ILE A 103 7.41 6.23 -7.47
CA ILE A 103 7.69 7.65 -7.75
C ILE A 103 6.39 8.48 -7.68
N LEU A 104 5.29 7.95 -8.21
CA LEU A 104 3.99 8.61 -8.14
C LEU A 104 3.45 8.68 -6.70
N ALA A 105 3.63 7.62 -5.90
CA ALA A 105 3.23 7.60 -4.49
C ALA A 105 3.98 8.63 -3.66
N ASP A 106 5.29 8.76 -3.89
CA ASP A 106 6.15 9.68 -3.14
C ASP A 106 5.93 11.14 -3.58
N SER A 107 5.50 11.39 -4.82
CA SER A 107 5.44 12.75 -5.39
C SER A 107 4.05 13.43 -5.35
N TYR A 108 2.93 12.71 -5.52
CA TYR A 108 1.65 13.38 -5.88
C TYR A 108 0.46 13.19 -4.92
N TRP A 109 0.23 12.01 -4.34
CA TRP A 109 -1.08 11.72 -3.70
C TRP A 109 -1.06 11.02 -2.34
N GLY A 110 0.10 10.58 -1.88
CA GLY A 110 0.20 9.79 -0.66
C GLY A 110 -0.14 8.31 -0.87
N LYS A 111 0.33 7.48 0.06
CA LYS A 111 0.45 6.03 -0.08
C LYS A 111 -0.88 5.30 -0.34
N TYR A 112 -1.98 5.78 0.25
CA TYR A 112 -3.30 5.13 0.14
C TYR A 112 -3.95 5.29 -1.24
N TRP A 113 -3.93 6.51 -1.79
CA TRP A 113 -4.54 6.81 -3.09
C TRP A 113 -3.82 6.09 -4.23
N THR A 114 -2.50 5.99 -4.16
CA THR A 114 -1.73 5.24 -5.16
C THR A 114 -2.11 3.77 -5.16
N ILE A 115 -2.18 3.11 -4.00
CA ILE A 115 -2.57 1.70 -3.91
C ILE A 115 -3.99 1.50 -4.47
N ALA A 116 -4.94 2.37 -4.13
CA ALA A 116 -6.33 2.26 -4.60
C ALA A 116 -6.45 2.40 -6.14
N VAL A 117 -5.76 3.36 -6.74
CA VAL A 117 -5.77 3.58 -8.19
C VAL A 117 -5.09 2.43 -8.92
N PHE A 118 -3.91 1.99 -8.47
CA PHE A 118 -3.20 0.87 -9.09
C PHE A 118 -3.98 -0.45 -8.98
N SER A 119 -4.62 -0.71 -7.83
CA SER A 119 -5.49 -1.88 -7.65
C SER A 119 -6.70 -1.84 -8.60
N SER A 120 -7.32 -0.67 -8.79
CA SER A 120 -8.45 -0.51 -9.73
C SER A 120 -8.04 -0.76 -11.18
N ILE A 121 -6.89 -0.21 -11.60
CA ILE A 121 -6.34 -0.44 -12.95
C ILE A 121 -6.03 -1.93 -13.14
N TYR A 122 -5.48 -2.58 -12.12
CA TYR A 122 -5.19 -4.01 -12.14
C TYR A 122 -6.45 -4.85 -12.35
N PHE A 123 -7.53 -4.55 -11.61
CA PHE A 123 -8.82 -5.21 -11.79
C PHE A 123 -9.44 -5.01 -13.17
N ILE A 124 -9.25 -3.85 -13.79
CA ILE A 124 -9.74 -3.59 -15.16
C ILE A 124 -8.90 -4.35 -16.21
N GLY A 125 -7.60 -4.53 -15.96
CA GLY A 125 -6.68 -5.18 -16.90
C GLY A 125 -6.66 -6.70 -16.82
N LEU A 126 -7.28 -7.29 -15.81
CA LEU A 126 -7.41 -8.74 -15.59
C LEU A 126 -8.65 -9.28 -16.30
#